data_AF-A0A922XR27-F1
#
_entry.id   AF-A0A922XR27-F1
#
_cell.length_a   1.000
_cell.length_b   1.000
_cell.length_c   1.000
_cell.angle_alpha   90.00
_cell.angle_beta   90.00
_cell.angle_gamma   90.00
#
_symmetry.space_group_name_H-M   'P 1'
#
loop_
_entity.id
_entity.type
_entity.pdbx_description
1 polymer ?
#
loop_
_entity_poly.entity_id
_entity_poly.type
_entity_poly.pdbx_seq_one_letter_code
_entity_poly.pdbx_strand_id
1 'polypeptide(L)'
;AAVSKAGEGSTEYPTQLAAFKELVNAMAGICDEVANGKLAEPYEAKNPSLEESPFASNSITDFTNNIKGVQNVYLGKYKTDGKGLEDLVRAHNLSLDADIKAKLDAAISSLGKITDPFGKAITTQAVQIQNAMDAINALKTVLEEDLLKFVGEHAK
;
A
#
# COMPACT_ATOMS: atom_id res chain seq x y z
N ALA A 1 20.28 -4.81 2.36
CA ALA A 1 21.63 -4.96 1.79
C ALA A 1 21.62 -5.50 0.35
N ALA A 2 20.68 -6.38 -0.04
CA ALA A 2 20.55 -6.87 -1.41
C ALA A 2 19.97 -5.82 -2.38
N VAL A 3 18.89 -5.13 -2.00
CA VAL A 3 18.26 -4.05 -2.81
C VAL A 3 19.24 -2.93 -3.14
N SER A 4 20.07 -2.51 -2.18
CA SER A 4 21.09 -1.47 -2.38
C SER A 4 22.26 -1.89 -3.28
N LYS A 5 22.36 -3.17 -3.65
CA LYS A 5 23.37 -3.73 -4.56
C LYS A 5 22.75 -4.26 -5.87
N ALA A 6 21.49 -3.93 -6.13
CA ALA A 6 20.78 -4.40 -7.31
C ALA A 6 21.47 -3.90 -8.59
N GLY A 7 21.73 -4.78 -9.55
CA GLY A 7 22.52 -4.46 -10.74
C GLY A 7 24.04 -4.30 -10.52
N GLU A 8 24.50 -4.40 -9.26
CA GLU A 8 25.90 -4.21 -8.86
C GLU A 8 26.43 -5.43 -8.08
N GLY A 9 26.07 -6.63 -8.53
CA GLY A 9 26.58 -7.90 -7.98
C GLY A 9 25.71 -8.55 -6.90
N SER A 10 24.47 -8.09 -6.70
CA SER A 10 23.47 -8.84 -5.92
C SER A 10 23.06 -10.12 -6.64
N THR A 11 23.04 -11.26 -5.94
CA THR A 11 22.53 -12.53 -6.46
C THR A 11 21.01 -12.63 -6.41
N GLU A 12 20.39 -11.90 -5.48
CA GLU A 12 18.94 -11.85 -5.27
C GLU A 12 18.27 -10.87 -6.23
N TYR A 13 18.94 -9.74 -6.53
CA TYR A 13 18.49 -8.74 -7.50
C TYR A 13 19.58 -8.49 -8.55
N PRO A 14 19.71 -9.38 -9.57
CA PRO A 14 20.75 -9.23 -10.59
C PRO A 14 20.66 -7.93 -11.40
N THR A 15 19.47 -7.30 -11.46
CA THR A 15 19.22 -6.01 -12.13
C THR A 15 18.52 -5.04 -11.18
N GLN A 16 18.58 -3.73 -11.46
CA GLN A 16 17.81 -2.75 -10.66
C GLN A 16 16.32 -2.97 -10.91
N LEU A 17 15.94 -3.30 -12.15
CA LEU A 17 14.59 -3.71 -12.51
C LEU A 17 14.02 -4.80 -11.60
N ALA A 18 14.81 -5.84 -11.28
CA ALA A 18 14.35 -6.92 -10.38
C ALA A 18 13.99 -6.38 -9.00
N ALA A 19 14.82 -5.50 -8.44
CA ALA A 19 14.55 -4.87 -7.15
C ALA A 19 13.33 -3.92 -7.21
N PHE A 20 13.18 -3.15 -8.29
CA PHE A 20 12.02 -2.27 -8.46
C PHE A 20 10.70 -3.05 -8.57
N LYS A 21 10.69 -4.15 -9.35
CA LYS A 21 9.50 -5.03 -9.44
C LYS A 21 9.14 -5.61 -8.08
N GLU A 22 10.14 -6.07 -7.32
CA GLU A 22 9.90 -6.59 -5.97
C GLU A 22 9.29 -5.53 -5.04
N LEU A 23 9.81 -4.30 -5.04
CA LEU A 23 9.26 -3.21 -4.25
C LEU A 23 7.81 -2.90 -4.62
N VAL A 24 7.50 -2.83 -5.92
CA VAL A 24 6.13 -2.57 -6.40
C VAL A 24 5.19 -3.71 -6.03
N ASN A 25 5.61 -4.96 -6.21
CA ASN A 25 4.82 -6.13 -5.83
C ASN A 25 4.58 -6.19 -4.32
N ALA A 26 5.59 -5.88 -3.49
CA ALA A 26 5.43 -5.85 -2.04
C ALA A 26 4.45 -4.75 -1.60
N MET A 27 4.50 -3.57 -2.23
CA MET A 27 3.55 -2.48 -1.98
C MET A 27 2.11 -2.87 -2.36
N ALA A 28 1.91 -3.50 -3.52
CA ALA A 28 0.60 -4.00 -3.94
C ALA A 28 0.11 -5.14 -3.02
N GLY A 29 1.01 -6.04 -2.61
CA GLY A 29 0.70 -7.17 -1.74
C GLY A 29 0.20 -6.75 -0.36
N ILE A 30 0.82 -5.74 0.27
CA ILE A 30 0.28 -5.23 1.55
C ILE A 30 -1.04 -4.46 1.37
N CYS A 31 -1.27 -3.82 0.22
CA CYS A 31 -2.59 -3.23 -0.06
C CYS A 31 -3.67 -4.32 -0.17
N ASP A 32 -3.36 -5.44 -0.85
CA ASP A 32 -4.23 -6.61 -0.95
C ASP A 32 -4.54 -7.22 0.42
N GLU A 33 -3.49 -7.45 1.22
CA GLU A 33 -3.62 -8.01 2.57
C GLU A 33 -4.54 -7.14 3.43
N VAL A 34 -4.36 -5.82 3.42
CA VAL A 34 -5.19 -4.91 4.21
C VAL A 34 -6.63 -4.86 3.72
N ALA A 35 -6.86 -4.69 2.41
CA ALA A 35 -8.21 -4.55 1.87
C ALA A 35 -8.99 -5.86 1.95
N ASN A 36 -8.40 -6.96 1.49
CA ASN A 36 -9.11 -8.20 1.21
C ASN A 36 -8.94 -9.24 2.31
N GLY A 37 -7.82 -9.22 3.04
CA GLY A 37 -7.62 -10.05 4.23
C GLY A 37 -8.16 -9.38 5.49
N LYS A 38 -7.51 -8.29 5.91
CA LYS A 38 -7.72 -7.69 7.24
C LYS A 38 -9.04 -6.95 7.38
N LEU A 39 -9.54 -6.32 6.30
CA LEU A 39 -10.84 -5.64 6.31
C LEU A 39 -11.96 -6.57 5.83
N ALA A 40 -11.86 -7.12 4.62
CA ALA A 40 -12.97 -7.85 4.01
C ALA A 40 -13.32 -9.14 4.76
N GLU A 41 -12.36 -10.01 5.11
CA GLU A 41 -12.67 -11.30 5.77
C GLU A 41 -13.51 -11.15 7.05
N PRO A 42 -13.11 -10.36 8.08
CA PRO A 42 -13.93 -10.17 9.28
C PRO A 42 -15.25 -9.44 9.00
N TYR A 43 -15.27 -8.51 8.05
CA TYR A 43 -16.46 -7.74 7.70
C TYR A 43 -17.52 -8.61 7.00
N GLU A 44 -17.13 -9.35 5.97
CA GLU A 44 -18.02 -10.23 5.20
C GLU A 44 -18.52 -11.40 6.04
N ALA A 45 -17.65 -12.00 6.87
CA ALA A 45 -18.04 -13.03 7.82
C ALA A 45 -18.89 -12.49 8.99
N LYS A 46 -18.99 -11.16 9.14
CA LYS A 46 -19.59 -10.47 10.29
C LYS A 46 -19.04 -11.00 11.61
N ASN A 47 -17.75 -11.30 11.64
CA ASN A 47 -17.09 -11.97 12.75
C ASN A 47 -15.90 -11.15 13.27
N PRO A 48 -16.10 -10.34 14.32
CA PRO A 48 -15.02 -9.60 14.98
C PRO A 48 -13.89 -10.49 15.53
N SER A 49 -14.10 -11.80 15.72
CA SER A 49 -13.02 -12.69 16.20
C SER A 49 -11.93 -12.94 15.15
N LEU A 50 -12.17 -12.55 13.89
CA LEU A 50 -11.19 -12.64 12.80
C LEU A 50 -10.35 -11.36 12.65
N GLU A 51 -10.69 -10.30 13.40
CA GLU A 51 -9.91 -9.05 13.42
C GLU A 51 -8.49 -9.30 13.96
N GLU A 52 -7.48 -8.74 13.30
CA GLU A 52 -6.11 -8.65 13.82
C GLU A 52 -6.02 -7.58 14.91
N SER A 53 -5.19 -7.76 15.95
CA SER A 53 -5.03 -6.82 17.08
C SER A 53 -6.31 -6.48 17.89
N PRO A 54 -7.29 -7.39 18.10
CA PRO A 54 -8.60 -7.02 18.65
C PRO A 54 -8.52 -6.59 20.13
N PHE A 55 -7.63 -7.21 20.90
CA PHE A 55 -7.47 -6.93 22.33
C PHE A 55 -6.88 -5.55 22.62
N ALA A 56 -6.18 -4.95 21.65
CA ALA A 56 -5.64 -3.60 21.75
C ALA A 56 -6.56 -2.53 21.14
N SER A 57 -7.62 -2.94 20.41
CA SER A 57 -8.51 -2.04 19.64
C SER A 57 -7.74 -1.08 18.72
N ASN A 58 -6.63 -1.56 18.12
CA ASN A 58 -5.68 -0.74 17.36
C ASN A 58 -5.67 -1.04 15.85
N SER A 59 -6.56 -1.89 15.36
CA SER A 59 -6.50 -2.46 14.01
C SER A 59 -6.54 -1.39 12.92
N ILE A 60 -7.40 -0.37 13.03
CA ILE A 60 -7.42 0.75 12.07
C ILE A 60 -6.09 1.52 12.05
N THR A 61 -5.45 1.71 13.20
CA THR A 61 -4.12 2.33 13.27
C THR A 61 -3.09 1.45 12.58
N ASP A 62 -3.12 0.13 12.81
CA ASP A 62 -2.20 -0.83 12.21
C ASP A 62 -2.36 -0.84 10.67
N PHE A 63 -3.61 -0.91 10.18
CA PHE A 63 -3.92 -0.87 8.75
C PHE A 63 -3.49 0.45 8.11
N THR A 64 -3.73 1.57 8.80
CA THR A 64 -3.27 2.90 8.35
C THR A 64 -1.75 2.96 8.27
N ASN A 65 -1.04 2.35 9.23
CA ASN A 65 0.42 2.29 9.21
C ASN A 65 0.95 1.41 8.09
N ASN A 66 0.25 0.33 7.72
CA ASN A 66 0.59 -0.47 6.55
C ASN A 66 0.52 0.38 5.26
N ILE A 67 -0.55 1.15 5.05
CA ILE A 67 -0.68 2.03 3.88
C ILE A 67 0.33 3.19 3.92
N LYS A 68 0.63 3.75 5.10
CA LYS A 68 1.73 4.73 5.24
C LYS A 68 3.09 4.10 4.94
N GLY A 69 3.28 2.81 5.20
CA GLY A 69 4.46 2.06 4.75
C GLY A 69 4.62 2.10 3.23
N VAL A 70 3.52 1.86 2.50
CA VAL A 70 3.48 2.00 1.03
C VAL A 70 3.84 3.42 0.60
N GLN A 71 3.23 4.44 1.24
CA GLN A 71 3.53 5.84 0.97
C GLN A 71 5.02 6.16 1.16
N ASN A 72 5.62 5.69 2.26
CA ASN A 72 7.02 5.93 2.58
C ASN A 72 7.97 5.29 1.56
N VAL A 73 7.65 4.08 1.08
CA VAL A 73 8.42 3.42 0.02
C VAL A 73 8.29 4.18 -1.30
N TYR A 74 7.08 4.59 -1.67
CA TYR A 74 6.84 5.32 -2.90
C TYR A 74 7.58 6.67 -2.93
N LEU A 75 7.46 7.46 -1.85
CA LEU A 75 8.08 8.78 -1.72
C LEU A 75 9.56 8.72 -1.32
N GLY A 76 10.07 7.57 -0.89
CA GLY A 76 11.43 7.47 -0.34
C GLY A 76 11.63 8.28 0.96
N LYS A 77 10.57 8.45 1.76
CA LYS A 77 10.55 9.35 2.91
C LYS A 77 10.06 8.64 4.17
N TYR A 78 10.89 8.62 5.21
CA TYR A 78 10.50 8.13 6.54
C TYR A 78 11.14 8.95 7.67
N LYS A 79 12.47 9.06 7.69
CA LYS A 79 13.22 9.93 8.64
C LYS A 79 14.02 11.03 7.93
N THR A 80 14.46 10.75 6.73
CA THR A 80 15.11 11.69 5.82
C THR A 80 14.35 11.67 4.51
N ASP A 81 14.40 12.79 3.78
CA ASP A 81 13.92 12.84 2.41
C ASP A 81 14.98 12.19 1.52
N GLY A 82 14.72 10.95 1.11
CA GLY A 82 15.57 10.18 0.21
C GLY A 82 15.09 10.27 -1.23
N LYS A 83 15.64 9.41 -2.09
CA LYS A 83 15.04 9.19 -3.41
C LYS A 83 14.04 8.05 -3.35
N GLY A 84 12.82 8.30 -3.81
CA GLY A 84 11.73 7.34 -3.90
C GLY A 84 11.54 6.76 -5.30
N LEU A 85 10.61 5.82 -5.42
CA LEU A 85 10.05 5.39 -6.71
C LEU A 85 9.43 6.60 -7.45
N GLU A 86 8.81 7.49 -6.69
CA GLU A 86 8.25 8.76 -7.12
C GLU A 86 9.21 9.60 -7.98
N ASP A 87 10.51 9.68 -7.65
CA ASP A 87 11.48 10.42 -8.46
C ASP A 87 11.61 9.86 -9.87
N LEU A 88 11.65 8.53 -10.00
CA LEU A 88 11.72 7.85 -11.29
C LEU A 88 10.41 8.07 -12.07
N VAL A 89 9.27 7.92 -11.40
CA VAL A 89 7.96 8.11 -12.03
C VAL A 89 7.80 9.55 -12.54
N ARG A 90 8.12 10.55 -11.72
CA ARG A 90 8.00 11.96 -12.10
C ARG A 90 8.90 12.38 -13.26
N ALA A 91 10.08 11.75 -13.38
CA ALA A 91 11.00 12.04 -14.48
C ALA A 91 10.42 11.66 -15.86
N HIS A 92 9.44 10.76 -15.92
CA HIS A 92 8.90 10.22 -17.16
C HIS A 92 7.37 10.36 -17.31
N ASN A 93 6.62 10.36 -16.22
CA ASN A 93 5.16 10.38 -16.21
C ASN A 93 4.60 11.07 -14.94
N LEU A 94 4.46 12.40 -15.02
CA LEU A 94 3.87 13.21 -13.94
C LEU A 94 2.41 12.87 -13.63
N SER A 95 1.65 12.36 -14.61
CA SER A 95 0.25 11.99 -14.40
C SER A 95 0.13 10.74 -13.53
N LEU A 96 0.98 9.73 -13.78
CA LEU A 96 1.01 8.51 -12.97
C LEU A 96 1.46 8.82 -11.53
N ASP A 97 2.44 9.70 -11.34
CA ASP A 97 2.84 10.14 -10.00
C ASP A 97 1.68 10.81 -9.24
N ALA A 98 1.00 11.76 -9.88
CA ALA A 98 -0.14 12.44 -9.28
C ALA A 98 -1.27 11.45 -8.93
N ASP A 99 -1.53 10.46 -9.79
CA ASP A 99 -2.58 9.48 -9.56
C ASP A 99 -2.26 8.53 -8.39
N ILE A 100 -1.03 8.04 -8.29
CA ILE A 100 -0.58 7.20 -7.17
C ILE A 100 -0.67 7.99 -5.85
N LYS A 101 -0.21 9.24 -5.82
CA LYS A 101 -0.31 10.11 -4.63
C LYS A 101 -1.76 10.35 -4.21
N ALA A 102 -2.65 10.62 -5.17
CA ALA A 102 -4.06 10.80 -4.90
C ALA A 102 -4.71 9.53 -4.31
N LYS A 103 -4.37 8.36 -4.84
CA LYS A 103 -4.86 7.06 -4.34
C LYS A 103 -4.31 6.71 -2.95
N LEU A 104 -3.05 7.05 -2.66
CA LEU A 104 -2.47 6.93 -1.32
C LEU A 104 -3.24 7.79 -0.31
N ASP A 105 -3.46 9.06 -0.63
CA ASP A 105 -4.19 9.99 0.23
C ASP A 105 -5.65 9.54 0.44
N ALA A 106 -6.31 9.05 -0.62
CA ALA A 106 -7.66 8.51 -0.54
C ALA A 106 -7.74 7.28 0.37
N ALA A 107 -6.82 6.32 0.24
CA ALA A 107 -6.77 5.12 1.08
C ALA A 107 -6.58 5.46 2.57
N ILE A 108 -5.59 6.31 2.88
CA ILE A 108 -5.31 6.77 4.26
C ILE A 108 -6.51 7.54 4.82
N SER A 109 -7.09 8.44 4.02
CA SER A 109 -8.25 9.22 4.46
C SER A 109 -9.48 8.36 4.70
N SER A 110 -9.74 7.34 3.87
CA SER A 110 -10.89 6.45 4.02
C SER A 110 -10.78 5.59 5.27
N LEU A 111 -9.58 5.04 5.57
CA LEU A 111 -9.33 4.34 6.83
C LEU A 111 -9.59 5.25 8.04
N GLY A 112 -9.16 6.51 7.98
CA GLY A 112 -9.41 7.50 9.04
C GLY A 112 -10.89 7.87 9.24
N LYS A 113 -11.80 7.45 8.35
CA LYS A 113 -13.25 7.63 8.53
C LYS A 113 -13.91 6.49 9.30
N ILE A 114 -13.21 5.39 9.56
CA ILE A 114 -13.66 4.34 10.46
C ILE A 114 -13.30 4.78 11.88
N THR A 115 -14.30 5.26 12.62
CA THR A 115 -14.09 5.92 13.93
C THR A 115 -14.40 5.00 15.11
N ASP A 116 -15.16 3.94 14.90
CA ASP A 116 -15.34 2.89 15.89
C ASP A 116 -14.12 1.95 15.88
N PRO A 117 -13.79 1.27 17.00
CA PRO A 117 -12.94 0.10 16.97
C PRO A 117 -13.42 -0.89 15.89
N PHE A 118 -12.52 -1.47 15.11
CA PHE A 118 -12.90 -2.14 13.86
C PHE A 118 -13.89 -3.30 14.09
N GLY A 119 -13.71 -4.11 15.13
CA GLY A 119 -14.68 -5.14 15.51
C GLY A 119 -16.12 -4.64 15.73
N LYS A 120 -16.29 -3.41 16.25
CA LYS A 120 -17.60 -2.76 16.35
C LYS A 120 -18.05 -2.20 15.00
N ALA A 121 -17.12 -1.55 14.28
CA ALA A 121 -17.34 -0.96 12.97
C ALA A 121 -17.94 -1.95 11.95
N ILE A 122 -17.60 -3.25 12.05
CA ILE A 122 -18.17 -4.33 11.22
C ILE A 122 -19.71 -4.26 11.15
N THR A 123 -20.36 -3.87 12.24
CA THR A 123 -21.83 -3.78 12.32
C THR A 123 -22.37 -2.35 12.30
N THR A 124 -21.54 -1.35 12.60
CA THR A 124 -21.98 0.05 12.77
C THR A 124 -21.53 0.99 11.66
N GLN A 125 -20.52 0.63 10.87
CA GLN A 125 -19.86 1.51 9.89
C GLN A 125 -19.57 0.82 8.55
N ALA A 126 -20.49 -0.03 8.08
CA ALA A 126 -20.37 -0.77 6.82
C ALA A 126 -19.95 0.09 5.60
N VAL A 127 -20.53 1.30 5.47
CA VAL A 127 -20.20 2.22 4.36
C VAL A 127 -18.76 2.70 4.43
N GLN A 128 -18.25 3.00 5.64
CA GLN A 128 -16.88 3.47 5.83
C GLN A 128 -15.87 2.34 5.55
N ILE A 129 -16.19 1.11 5.99
CA ILE A 129 -15.37 -0.07 5.69
C ILE A 129 -15.30 -0.30 4.18
N GLN A 130 -16.44 -0.29 3.48
CA GLN A 130 -16.47 -0.48 2.03
C GLN A 130 -15.65 0.60 1.31
N ASN A 131 -15.82 1.88 1.67
CA ASN A 131 -15.05 2.96 1.08
C ASN A 131 -13.52 2.82 1.31
N ALA A 132 -13.11 2.26 2.45
CA ALA A 132 -11.70 1.98 2.72
C ALA A 132 -11.18 0.83 1.85
N MET A 133 -11.93 -0.28 1.76
CA MET A 133 -11.58 -1.40 0.88
C MET A 133 -11.46 -0.96 -0.58
N ASP A 134 -12.44 -0.19 -1.08
CA ASP A 134 -12.44 0.31 -2.46
C ASP A 134 -11.24 1.22 -2.75
N ALA A 135 -10.93 2.14 -1.82
CA ALA A 135 -9.81 3.06 -1.99
C ALA A 135 -8.45 2.34 -1.96
N ILE A 136 -8.28 1.34 -1.08
CA ILE A 136 -7.05 0.55 -1.00
C ILE A 136 -6.93 -0.37 -2.21
N ASN A 137 -8.02 -0.96 -2.70
CA ASN A 137 -8.00 -1.76 -3.93
C ASN A 137 -7.69 -0.89 -5.16
N ALA A 138 -8.19 0.35 -5.24
CA ALA A 138 -7.80 1.27 -6.31
C ALA A 138 -6.30 1.62 -6.27
N LEU A 139 -5.73 1.78 -5.07
CA LEU A 139 -4.29 1.95 -4.88
C LEU A 139 -3.52 0.68 -5.31
N LYS A 140 -3.97 -0.51 -4.90
CA LYS A 140 -3.39 -1.79 -5.33
C LYS A 140 -3.35 -1.89 -6.86
N THR A 141 -4.46 -1.62 -7.53
CA THR A 141 -4.57 -1.71 -9.00
C THR A 141 -3.57 -0.79 -9.70
N VAL A 142 -3.46 0.49 -9.32
CA VAL A 142 -2.48 1.39 -9.97
C VAL A 142 -1.04 0.93 -9.72
N LEU A 143 -0.76 0.30 -8.57
CA LEU A 143 0.57 -0.23 -8.26
C LEU A 143 0.90 -1.47 -9.09
N GLU A 144 0.01 -2.46 -9.12
CA GLU A 144 0.25 -3.76 -9.77
C GLU A 144 0.10 -3.73 -11.30
N GLU A 145 -0.65 -2.77 -11.83
CA GLU A 145 -0.83 -2.61 -13.28
C GLU A 145 0.08 -1.50 -13.82
N ASP A 146 -0.26 -0.24 -13.52
CA ASP A 146 0.36 0.91 -14.17
C ASP A 146 1.79 1.15 -13.72
N LEU A 147 2.05 1.16 -12.39
CA LEU A 147 3.39 1.36 -11.87
C LEU A 147 4.30 0.18 -12.22
N LEU A 148 3.82 -1.07 -12.09
CA LEU A 148 4.61 -2.25 -12.42
C LEU A 148 4.99 -2.27 -13.91
N LYS A 149 4.07 -1.90 -14.80
CA LYS A 149 4.37 -1.72 -16.22
C LYS A 149 5.39 -0.62 -16.43
N PHE A 150 5.20 0.54 -15.79
CA PHE A 150 6.10 1.68 -15.89
C PHE A 150 7.54 1.33 -15.47
N VAL A 151 7.75 0.67 -14.33
CA VAL A 151 9.13 0.25 -13.96
C VAL A 151 9.68 -0.78 -14.95
N GLY A 152 8.84 -1.63 -15.55
CA GLY A 152 9.22 -2.50 -16.65
C GLY A 152 9.80 -1.78 -17.88
N GLU A 153 9.35 -0.56 -18.15
CA GLU A 153 9.75 0.24 -19.30
C GLU A 153 10.93 1.18 -19.00
N HIS A 154 11.09 1.59 -17.73
CA HIS A 154 11.98 2.69 -17.36
C HIS A 154 13.08 2.34 -16.34
N ALA A 155 12.97 1.24 -15.60
CA ALA A 155 14.04 0.76 -14.73
C ALA A 155 15.04 -0.12 -15.50
N LYS A 156 16.34 0.05 -15.22
CA LYS A 156 17.43 -0.65 -15.91
C LYS A 156 17.83 -1.97 -15.24
#